data_AF-A0A1V5D737-F1
#
_entry.id   AF-A0A1V5D737-F1
#
_cell.length_a   1.000
_cell.length_b   1.000
_cell.length_c   1.000
_cell.angle_alpha   90.00
_cell.angle_beta   90.00
_cell.angle_gamma   90.00
#
_symmetry.space_group_name_H-M   'P 1'
#
loop_
_entity.id
_entity.type
_entity.pdbx_description
1 polymer ?
#
loop_
_entity_poly.entity_id
_entity_poly.type
_entity_poly.pdbx_seq_one_letter_code
_entity_poly.pdbx_strand_id
1 'polypeptide(L)' 'MSHLTQRDIEHEGRHLPGGIARNITVEAFAKRHDLIIMGASERSLLASLLNGSPVEQVLRETPCDLIILKPRHED' A
#
# COMPACT_ATOMS: atom_id res chain seq x y z
N MET A 1 6.02 -12.43 -8.92
CA MET A 1 7.35 -12.59 -8.29
C MET A 1 8.41 -13.05 -9.28
N SER A 2 8.13 -14.00 -10.19
CA SER A 2 9.09 -14.46 -11.23
C SER A 2 9.79 -13.34 -12.02
N HIS A 3 9.06 -12.27 -12.39
CA HIS A 3 9.62 -11.12 -13.11
C HIS A 3 10.61 -10.27 -12.30
N LEU A 4 10.51 -10.24 -10.96
CA LEU A 4 11.46 -9.52 -10.11
C LEU A 4 12.77 -10.30 -10.02
N THR A 5 12.68 -11.62 -9.82
CA THR A 5 13.84 -12.53 -9.82
C THR A 5 14.58 -12.51 -11.15
N GLN A 6 13.86 -12.49 -12.28
CA GLN A 6 14.46 -12.41 -13.63
C GLN A 6 15.25 -11.13 -13.86
N ARG A 7 14.94 -10.05 -13.13
CA ARG A 7 15.58 -8.74 -13.27
C ARG A 7 16.61 -8.47 -12.18
N ASP A 8 16.95 -9.48 -11.38
CA ASP A 8 17.86 -9.39 -10.23
C ASP A 8 17.45 -8.28 -9.24
N ILE A 9 16.15 -8.13 -9.04
CA ILE A 9 15.58 -7.16 -8.09
C ILE A 9 15.41 -7.87 -6.74
N GLU A 10 16.15 -7.40 -5.73
CA GLU A 10 15.97 -7.83 -4.35
C GLU A 10 14.54 -7.52 -3.88
N HIS A 11 13.89 -8.51 -3.27
CA HIS A 11 12.51 -8.37 -2.81
C HIS A 11 12.23 -9.21 -1.57
N GLU A 12 11.37 -8.69 -0.71
CA GLU A 12 10.88 -9.37 0.49
C GLU A 12 9.34 -9.38 0.46
N GLY A 13 8.72 -10.52 0.81
CA GLY A 13 7.27 -10.65 0.93
C GLY A 13 6.86 -10.82 2.39
N ARG A 14 5.82 -10.11 2.83
CA ARG A 14 5.35 -10.13 4.23
C ARG A 14 3.83 -10.30 4.31
N HIS A 15 3.38 -11.15 5.23
CA HIS A 15 1.98 -11.36 5.56
C HIS A 15 1.82 -11.13 7.06
N LEU A 16 1.00 -10.16 7.44
CA LEU A 16 0.84 -9.73 8.83
C LEU A 16 -0.64 -9.59 9.17
N PRO A 17 -1.11 -10.10 10.34
CA PRO A 17 -2.44 -9.78 10.84
C PRO A 17 -2.51 -8.33 11.37
N GLY A 18 -3.72 -7.78 11.49
CA GLY A 18 -3.97 -6.48 12.12
C GLY A 18 -4.29 -5.34 11.15
N GLY A 19 -4.12 -4.10 11.64
CA GLY A 19 -4.49 -2.89 10.90
C GLY A 19 -3.58 -2.63 9.71
N ILE A 20 -4.17 -2.55 8.51
CA ILE A 20 -3.44 -2.41 7.24
C ILE A 20 -2.54 -1.18 7.25
N ALA A 21 -3.09 -0.01 7.55
CA ALA A 21 -2.33 1.25 7.50
C ALA A 21 -1.18 1.26 8.51
N ARG A 22 -1.45 0.89 9.76
CA ARG A 22 -0.43 0.78 10.81
C ARG A 22 0.72 -0.15 10.42
N ASN A 23 0.40 -1.32 9.85
CA ASN A 23 1.44 -2.28 9.47
C ASN A 23 2.31 -1.74 8.32
N ILE A 24 1.70 -1.05 7.35
CA ILE A 24 2.43 -0.41 6.24
C ILE A 24 3.34 0.72 6.77
N THR A 25 2.82 1.62 7.60
CA THR A 25 3.59 2.77 8.11
C THR A 25 4.72 2.34 9.04
N VAL A 26 4.48 1.34 9.90
CA VAL A 26 5.52 0.76 10.77
C VAL A 26 6.62 0.09 9.96
N GLU A 27 6.30 -0.71 8.93
CA GLU A 27 7.31 -1.36 8.08
C GLU A 27 8.13 -0.31 7.30
N ALA A 28 7.44 0.69 6.72
CA ALA A 28 8.08 1.78 6.00
C ALA A 28 9.09 2.53 6.89
N PHE A 29 8.68 2.87 8.11
CA PHE A 29 9.54 3.53 9.09
C PHE A 29 10.70 2.64 9.57
N ALA A 30 10.39 1.42 10.04
CA ALA A 30 11.37 0.54 10.69
C ALA A 30 12.49 0.09 9.73
N LYS A 31 12.17 -0.10 8.45
CA LYS A 31 13.13 -0.49 7.41
C LYS A 31 13.69 0.71 6.64
N ARG A 32 13.29 1.93 6.98
CA ARG A 32 13.70 3.19 6.33
C ARG A 32 13.45 3.18 4.82
N HIS A 33 12.24 2.79 4.42
CA HIS A 33 11.81 2.91 3.02
C HIS A 33 11.59 4.39 2.66
N ASP A 34 12.06 4.79 1.49
CA ASP A 34 11.94 6.18 1.02
C ASP A 34 10.64 6.43 0.23
N LEU A 35 9.95 5.37 -0.19
CA LEU A 35 8.74 5.44 -1.02
C LEU A 35 7.80 4.28 -0.74
N ILE A 36 6.51 4.59 -0.56
CA ILE A 36 5.42 3.62 -0.56
C ILE A 36 4.68 3.73 -1.90
N ILE A 37 4.45 2.59 -2.56
CA ILE A 37 3.60 2.51 -3.75
C ILE A 37 2.42 1.61 -3.43
N MET A 38 1.20 2.13 -3.59
CA MET A 38 -0.02 1.34 -3.37
C MET A 38 -1.06 1.57 -4.46
N GLY A 39 -1.81 0.53 -4.77
CA GLY A 39 -3.01 0.64 -5.60
C GLY A 39 -4.21 1.08 -4.78
N ALA A 40 -5.06 1.93 -5.35
CA ALA A 40 -6.41 2.19 -4.84
C ALA A 40 -7.41 1.29 -5.57
N SER A 41 -8.30 0.66 -4.80
CA SER A 41 -9.42 -0.12 -5.36
C SER A 41 -10.73 0.65 -5.20
N GLU A 42 -11.59 0.59 -6.21
CA GLU A 42 -12.99 1.03 -6.11
C GLU A 42 -13.81 -0.01 -5.32
N ARG A 43 -13.62 -0.04 -4.00
CA ARG A 43 -14.65 -0.65 -3.16
C ARG A 43 -15.87 0.27 -3.17
N SER A 44 -17.07 -0.34 -3.20
CA SER A 44 -18.34 0.37 -3.06
C SER A 44 -18.24 1.51 -2.04
N LEU A 45 -18.70 2.71 -2.41
CA LEU A 45 -18.71 3.92 -1.56
C LEU A 45 -19.19 3.63 -0.13
N LEU A 46 -20.16 2.72 0.01
CA LEU A 46 -20.70 2.29 1.31
C LEU A 46 -19.69 1.53 2.19
N ALA A 47 -18.81 0.72 1.59
CA ALA A 47 -17.77 -0.02 2.32
C ALA A 47 -16.61 0.89 2.74
N SER A 48 -16.30 1.91 1.94
CA SER A 48 -15.23 2.88 2.23
C SER A 48 -15.63 3.89 3.32
N LEU A 49 -16.91 4.23 3.45
CA LEU A 49 -17.43 5.16 4.45
C LEU A 49 -17.45 4.59 5.88
N LEU A 50 -17.66 3.27 6.05
CA LEU A 50 -17.82 2.66 7.38
C LEU A 50 -16.50 2.43 8.14
N ASN A 51 -15.40 2.16 7.43
CA ASN A 51 -14.10 1.84 8.05
C ASN A 51 -12.96 2.80 7.67
N GLY A 52 -13.25 3.80 6.83
CA GLY A 52 -12.23 4.59 6.14
C GLY A 52 -11.49 3.77 5.08
N SER A 53 -10.99 4.42 4.04
CA SER A 53 -10.16 3.74 3.05
C SER A 53 -8.77 3.47 3.63
N PRO A 54 -8.21 2.24 3.53
CA PRO A 54 -6.82 1.98 3.93
C PRO A 54 -5.82 2.91 3.26
N VAL A 55 -6.10 3.32 2.01
CA VAL A 55 -5.30 4.32 1.28
C VAL A 55 -5.29 5.65 2.02
N GLU A 56 -6.45 6.10 2.49
CA GLU A 56 -6.61 7.37 3.18
C GLU A 56 -5.96 7.36 4.57
N GLN A 57 -6.03 6.21 5.26
CA GLN A 57 -5.35 6.00 6.53
C GLN A 57 -3.82 6.03 6.36
N VAL A 58 -3.26 5.34 5.36
CA VAL A 58 -1.82 5.41 5.06
C VAL A 58 -1.41 6.83 4.69
N LEU A 59 -2.20 7.53 3.86
CA LEU A 59 -1.90 8.90 3.44
C LEU A 59 -1.78 9.87 4.63
N ARG A 60 -2.60 9.70 5.68
CA ARG A 60 -2.54 10.54 6.89
C ARG A 60 -1.30 10.32 7.75
N GLU A 61 -0.75 9.11 7.74
CA GLU A 61 0.29 8.66 8.66
C GLU A 61 1.61 8.29 7.95
N THR A 62 1.74 8.58 6.65
CA THR A 62 2.87 8.11 5.84
C THR A 62 4.18 8.72 6.33
N PRO A 63 5.23 7.91 6.58
CA PRO A 63 6.53 8.40 7.03
C PRO A 63 7.42 8.88 5.87
N CYS A 64 7.04 8.62 4.62
CA CYS A 64 7.78 8.93 3.41
C CYS A 64 6.84 9.20 2.23
N ASP A 65 7.42 9.44 1.05
CA ASP A 65 6.65 9.71 -0.17
C ASP A 65 5.69 8.56 -0.47
N LEU A 66 4.49 8.90 -0.96
CA LEU A 66 3.42 7.94 -1.23
C LEU A 66 2.87 8.14 -2.64
N ILE A 67 2.98 7.11 -3.48
CA ILE A 67 2.33 7.05 -4.79
C ILE A 67 1.10 6.16 -4.70
N ILE A 68 -0.05 6.74 -5.06
CA ILE A 68 -1.33 6.02 -5.15
C ILE A 68 -1.68 5.84 -6.62
N LEU A 69 -1.73 4.60 -7.07
CA LEU A 69 -2.15 4.25 -8.42
C LEU A 69 -3.68 4.13 -8.46
N LYS A 70 -4.34 4.96 -9.26
CA LYS A 70 -5.77 4.85 -9.54
C LYS A 70 -6.06 3.61 -10.39
N PRO A 71 -7.20 2.94 -10.19
CA PRO A 71 -7.60 1.86 -11.08
C PRO A 71 -7.76 2.37 -12.50
N ARG A 72 -7.38 1.55 -13.48
CA ARG A 72 -7.73 1.79 -14.88
C ARG A 72 -9.15 1.30 -15.10
N HIS A 73 -10.03 2.16 -15.59
CA HIS A 73 -11.23 1.71 -16.27
C HIS A 73 -10.81 1.26 -17.66
N GLU A 74 -11.06 0.00 -17.99
CA GLU A 74 -11.08 -0.43 -19.39
C GLU A 74 -12.51 -0.14 -19.89
N ASP A 75 -12.61 0.70 -20.92
CA ASP A 75 -13.87 0.95 -21.64
C ASP A 75 -14.33 -0.33 -22.38
#